data_AF-A0A525CKC7-F1
#
_entry.id   AF-A0A525CKC7-F1
#
_cell.length_a   1.000
_cell.length_b   1.000
_cell.length_c   1.000
_cell.angle_alpha   90.00
_cell.angle_beta   90.00
_cell.angle_gamma   90.00
#
_symmetry.space_group_name_H-M   'P 1'
#
loop_
_entity.id
_entity.type
_entity.pdbx_description
1 polymer ?
#
loop_
_entity_poly.entity_id
_entity_poly.type
_entity_poly.pdbx_seq_one_letter_code
_entity_poly.pdbx_strand_id
1 'polypeptide(L)'
;MSDEPIEFLPYEEAVKIVAAIQEEEDIHNQNHRILTVYDHNDRELCWFDYEETLKAVGEVPAGERKESVQNYILNHIPTWVAGA
;
A
#
# COMPACT_ATOMS: atom_id res chain seq x y z
N MET A 1 -9.06 21.35 -7.58
CA MET A 1 -8.32 20.20 -8.10
C MET A 1 -9.36 19.15 -8.37
N SER A 2 -9.51 18.69 -9.61
CA SER A 2 -10.52 17.68 -9.93
C SER A 2 -10.10 16.37 -9.26
N ASP A 3 -10.95 15.81 -8.39
CA ASP A 3 -10.78 14.46 -7.85
C ASP A 3 -10.99 13.46 -9.00
N GLU A 4 -9.97 13.28 -9.83
CA GLU A 4 -9.96 12.16 -10.78
C GLU A 4 -9.91 10.86 -9.96
N PRO A 5 -10.83 9.91 -10.21
CA PRO A 5 -10.83 8.66 -9.48
C PRO A 5 -9.52 7.93 -9.73
N ILE A 6 -8.85 7.52 -8.64
CA ILE A 6 -7.62 6.74 -8.73
C ILE A 6 -7.98 5.37 -9.30
N GLU A 7 -7.34 5.01 -10.41
CA GLU A 7 -7.41 3.66 -10.97
C GLU A 7 -6.33 2.77 -10.34
N PHE A 8 -6.68 1.49 -10.12
CA PHE A 8 -5.79 0.51 -9.50
C PHE A 8 -5.39 -0.58 -10.50
N LEU A 9 -4.18 -1.10 -10.34
CA LEU A 9 -3.69 -2.24 -11.09
C LEU A 9 -4.49 -3.51 -10.75
N PRO A 10 -4.63 -4.45 -11.70
CA PRO A 10 -5.05 -5.79 -11.37
C PRO A 10 -4.11 -6.43 -10.34
N TYR A 11 -4.67 -7.19 -9.40
CA TYR A 11 -3.90 -7.87 -8.35
C TYR A 11 -2.71 -8.67 -8.88
N GLU A 12 -2.90 -9.41 -9.99
CA GLU A 12 -1.84 -10.21 -10.60
C GLU A 12 -0.66 -9.39 -11.13
N GLU A 13 -0.90 -8.13 -11.48
CA GLU A 13 0.14 -7.20 -11.92
C GLU A 13 0.83 -6.56 -10.71
N ALA A 14 0.06 -6.13 -9.72
CA ALA A 14 0.59 -5.62 -8.45
C ALA A 14 1.58 -6.63 -7.81
N VAL A 15 1.22 -7.91 -7.75
CA VAL A 15 2.09 -8.97 -7.18
C VAL A 15 3.41 -9.15 -7.94
N LYS A 16 3.47 -8.80 -9.23
CA LYS A 16 4.72 -8.91 -10.02
C LYS A 16 5.65 -7.72 -9.83
N ILE A 17 5.11 -6.58 -9.42
CA ILE A 17 5.85 -5.32 -9.28
C ILE A 17 6.29 -5.13 -7.83
N VAL A 18 5.39 -5.38 -6.89
CA VAL A 18 5.62 -5.18 -5.45
C VAL A 18 6.56 -6.25 -4.91
N ALA A 19 7.72 -5.83 -4.43
CA ALA A 19 8.68 -6.68 -3.76
C ALA A 19 8.52 -6.68 -2.24
N ALA A 20 8.22 -5.51 -1.66
CA ALA A 20 8.09 -5.35 -0.21
C ALA A 20 7.05 -4.29 0.16
N ILE A 21 6.42 -4.50 1.31
CA ILE A 21 5.60 -3.49 2.01
C ILE A 21 6.22 -3.36 3.40
N GLN A 22 6.65 -2.16 3.76
CA GLN A 22 7.33 -1.87 5.03
C GLN A 22 6.53 -0.88 5.86
N GLU A 23 6.43 -1.13 7.16
CA GLU A 23 5.87 -0.15 8.12
C GLU A 23 6.98 0.82 8.51
N GLU A 24 6.78 2.10 8.23
CA GLU A 24 7.76 3.16 8.43
C GLU A 24 7.10 4.36 9.14
N GLU A 25 7.93 5.21 9.76
CA GLU A 25 7.47 6.50 10.27
C GLU A 25 7.47 7.53 9.13
N ASP A 26 6.39 8.29 9.00
CA ASP A 26 6.31 9.38 8.03
C ASP A 26 7.36 10.45 8.36
N ILE A 27 8.26 10.69 7.41
CA ILE A 27 9.35 11.65 7.53
C ILE A 27 8.85 13.10 7.74
N HIS A 28 7.61 13.39 7.37
CA HIS A 28 7.00 14.70 7.49
C HIS A 28 6.13 14.85 8.74
N ASN A 29 5.75 13.73 9.40
CA ASN A 29 4.85 13.73 10.54
C ASN A 29 5.27 12.71 11.60
N GLN A 30 5.86 13.20 12.70
CA GLN A 30 6.34 12.35 13.78
C GLN A 30 5.20 11.58 14.44
N ASN A 31 5.46 10.31 14.77
CA ASN A 31 4.49 9.34 15.30
C ASN A 31 3.34 8.97 14.32
N HIS A 32 3.41 9.41 13.07
CA HIS A 32 2.53 8.93 12.02
C HIS A 32 3.19 7.77 11.28
N ARG A 33 2.45 6.69 11.06
CA ARG A 33 2.99 5.49 10.40
C ARG A 33 2.38 5.32 9.03
N ILE A 34 3.22 4.91 8.10
CA ILE A 34 2.84 4.60 6.73
C ILE A 34 3.30 3.19 6.36
N LEU A 35 2.67 2.64 5.33
CA LEU A 35 3.02 1.37 4.71
C LEU A 35 3.62 1.68 3.33
N THR A 36 4.95 1.75 3.27
CA THR A 36 5.70 2.08 2.06
C THR A 36 5.84 0.85 1.18
N VAL A 37 5.52 0.98 -0.10
CA VAL A 37 5.56 -0.12 -1.09
C VAL A 37 6.77 0.06 -1.99
N TYR A 38 7.57 -1.00 -2.11
CA TYR A 38 8.81 -1.01 -2.90
C TYR A 38 8.74 -2.01 -4.05
N ASP A 39 9.41 -1.68 -5.16
CA ASP A 39 9.66 -2.61 -6.26
C ASP A 39 10.88 -3.51 -6.02
N HIS A 40 11.13 -4.42 -6.96
CA HIS A 40 12.28 -5.34 -6.91
C HIS A 40 13.66 -4.67 -7.06
N ASN A 41 13.71 -3.36 -7.31
CA ASN A 41 14.92 -2.55 -7.39
C ASN A 41 15.08 -1.62 -6.17
N ASP A 42 14.35 -1.89 -5.09
CA ASP A 42 14.29 -1.06 -3.87
C ASP A 42 13.82 0.40 -4.13
N ARG A 43 13.05 0.62 -5.21
CA ARG A 43 12.43 1.93 -5.49
C ARG A 43 11.08 2.01 -4.81
N GLU A 44 10.83 3.11 -4.09
CA GLU A 44 9.52 3.44 -3.56
C GLU A 44 8.53 3.67 -4.72
N LEU A 45 7.39 2.99 -4.64
CA LEU A 45 6.31 3.07 -5.63
C LEU A 45 5.18 3.98 -5.14
N CYS A 46 4.71 3.73 -3.92
CA CYS A 46 3.67 4.49 -3.24
C CYS A 46 3.67 4.16 -1.75
N TRP A 47 2.84 4.87 -0.98
CA TRP A 47 2.63 4.60 0.44
C TRP A 47 1.14 4.65 0.77
N PHE A 48 0.78 4.00 1.88
CA PHE A 48 -0.57 4.04 2.46
C PHE A 48 -0.50 4.48 3.91
N ASP A 49 -1.46 5.28 4.36
CA ASP A 49 -1.63 5.59 5.78
C ASP A 49 -1.93 4.29 6.56
N TYR A 50 -1.18 4.05 7.62
CA TYR A 50 -1.32 2.82 8.40
C TYR A 50 -2.69 2.70 9.07
N GLU A 51 -3.19 3.77 9.68
CA GLU A 51 -4.45 3.75 10.42
C GLU A 51 -5.65 3.66 9.48
N GLU A 52 -5.61 4.38 8.35
CA GLU A 52 -6.64 4.29 7.33
C GLU A 52 -6.68 2.90 6.69
N THR A 53 -5.51 2.30 6.41
CA THR A 53 -5.41 0.93 5.88
C THR A 53 -6.03 -0.07 6.84
N LEU A 54 -5.68 0.00 8.13
CA LEU A 54 -6.26 -0.89 9.14
C LEU A 54 -7.79 -0.71 9.25
N LYS A 55 -8.27 0.52 9.17
CA LYS A 55 -9.70 0.83 9.21
C LYS A 55 -10.42 0.28 7.97
N ALA A 56 -9.81 0.35 6.80
CA ALA A 56 -10.37 -0.17 5.55
C ALA A 56 -10.41 -1.70 5.52
N VAL A 57 -9.38 -2.37 6.06
CA VAL A 57 -9.35 -3.82 6.26
C VAL A 57 -10.42 -4.27 7.26
N GLY A 58 -10.66 -3.48 8.31
CA GLY A 58 -11.66 -3.76 9.33
C GLY A 58 -11.23 -4.83 10.34
N GLU A 59 -12.22 -5.38 11.06
CA GLU A 59 -11.97 -6.41 12.07
C GLU A 59 -11.67 -7.76 11.41
N VAL A 60 -10.44 -8.22 11.62
CA VAL A 60 -9.96 -9.55 11.21
C VAL A 60 -9.29 -10.25 12.38
N PRO A 61 -9.27 -11.59 12.42
CA PRO A 61 -8.52 -12.35 13.43
C PRO A 61 -7.07 -11.89 13.49
N ALA A 62 -6.49 -11.80 14.69
CA ALA A 62 -5.15 -11.26 14.89
C ALA A 62 -4.07 -11.99 14.07
N GLY A 63 -4.22 -13.29 13.84
CA GLY A 63 -3.31 -14.09 13.00
C GLY A 63 -3.40 -13.81 11.51
N GLU A 64 -4.51 -13.23 11.04
CA GLU A 64 -4.78 -12.95 9.62
C GLU A 64 -4.51 -11.49 9.25
N ARG A 65 -4.38 -10.60 10.25
CA ARG A 65 -4.28 -9.15 10.03
C ARG A 65 -3.19 -8.74 9.04
N LYS A 66 -2.01 -9.35 9.14
CA LYS A 66 -0.89 -9.05 8.22
C LYS A 66 -1.25 -9.40 6.78
N GLU A 67 -1.84 -10.57 6.56
CA GLU A 67 -2.24 -11.04 5.24
C GLU A 67 -3.38 -10.18 4.67
N SER A 68 -4.37 -9.82 5.50
CA SER A 68 -5.48 -8.95 5.07
C SER A 68 -4.99 -7.56 4.66
N VAL A 69 -4.05 -6.97 5.41
CA VAL A 69 -3.42 -5.68 5.05
C VAL A 69 -2.63 -5.78 3.75
N GLN A 70 -1.81 -6.82 3.61
CA GLN A 70 -1.04 -7.04 2.39
C GLN A 70 -1.96 -7.22 1.18
N ASN A 71 -3.01 -8.01 1.30
CA ASN A 71 -3.98 -8.22 0.23
C ASN A 71 -4.75 -6.94 -0.10
N TYR A 72 -5.12 -6.14 0.91
CA TYR A 72 -5.75 -4.85 0.68
C TYR A 72 -4.85 -3.95 -0.16
N ILE A 73 -3.58 -3.79 0.23
CA ILE A 73 -2.61 -2.95 -0.49
C ILE A 73 -2.42 -3.42 -1.94
N LEU A 74 -2.25 -4.73 -2.15
CA LEU A 74 -2.07 -5.30 -3.49
C LEU A 74 -3.30 -5.11 -4.41
N ASN A 75 -4.50 -4.95 -3.86
CA ASN A 75 -5.70 -4.62 -4.63
C ASN A 75 -5.89 -3.10 -4.84
N HIS A 76 -5.04 -2.28 -4.24
CA HIS A 76 -5.12 -0.81 -4.30
C HIS A 76 -3.82 -0.17 -4.79
N ILE A 77 -2.93 -0.91 -5.46
CA ILE A 77 -1.74 -0.33 -6.08
C ILE A 77 -2.19 0.56 -7.24
N PRO A 78 -1.85 1.86 -7.26
CA PRO A 78 -2.28 2.76 -8.32
C PRO A 78 -1.65 2.45 -9.68
N THR A 79 -2.39 2.70 -10.77
CA THR A 79 -1.90 2.47 -12.14
C THR A 79 -0.68 3.31 -12.52
N TRP A 80 -0.50 4.50 -11.91
CA TRP A 80 0.64 5.38 -12.19
C TRP A 80 2.00 4.80 -11.75
N VAL A 81 2.00 3.78 -10.89
CA VAL A 81 3.20 3.04 -10.49
C VAL A 81 3.81 2.26 -11.66
N ALA A 82 3.01 1.75 -12.59
CA ALA A 82 3.50 0.94 -13.71
C ALA A 82 4.31 1.74 -14.75
N GLY A 83 4.29 3.08 -14.68
CA GLY A 83 5.02 3.97 -15.59
C GLY A 83 6.25 4.67 -14.99
N ALA A 84 6.63 4.35 -13.74
CA ALA A 84 7.63 5.08 -12.95
C ALA A 84 9.08 4.56 -13.04
#